data_AF-A0A6G9YEG7-F1
#
_entry.id   AF-A0A6G9YEG7-F1
#
_cell.length_a   1.000
_cell.length_b   1.000
_cell.length_c   1.000
_cell.angle_alpha   90.00
_cell.angle_beta   90.00
_cell.angle_gamma   90.00
#
_symmetry.space_group_name_H-M   'P 1'
#
loop_
_entity.id
_entity.type
_entity.pdbx_description
1 polymer ?
#
loop_
_entity_poly.entity_id
_entity_poly.type
_entity_poly.pdbx_seq_one_letter_code
_entity_poly.pdbx_strand_id
1 'polypeptide(L)'
;MRPTYRRALGLGTDQKLIVLSSTWGPDSLLATNPDLPLALATALPSDEFRITLAMHPNIAAYHSRWQVAEYLADAARAGVHVPDSVDDWRVAIIAADLTVSDHGSVGFYSTALGNPILLATAPAHTVDPASPIARLLNSAPRLDDSGDIAAQVRRAIDEHDTGRYAAIGALTTSIPGSAAALLRTAMYRAMDLPEPARPPALTTLPVPQKPLHAPNAHMVVVHMDSERTATVTRYPAERLSTAHTNGRRSHLAVGVDEPQIRWLESADVLIGGHGGEAAAWITETLAHLRNCAIACAPAEHGRWLVGDATGLLSVRGADLGCRLFASLSRELRADGAAFDDLLGEWRISCAATTYPVTVEAAAELDRPSSR
;
A
#
# COMPACT_ATOMS: atom_id res chain seq x y z
N MET A 1 -14.12 -4.76 15.39
CA MET A 1 -13.17 -5.64 14.65
C MET A 1 -12.15 -4.88 13.80
N ARG A 2 -12.33 -3.59 13.46
CA ARG A 2 -11.39 -2.83 12.62
C ARG A 2 -9.90 -2.96 13.03
N PRO A 3 -9.50 -2.82 14.31
CA PRO A 3 -8.10 -3.02 14.71
C PRO A 3 -7.56 -4.42 14.38
N THR A 4 -8.38 -5.46 14.56
CA THR A 4 -8.02 -6.85 14.25
C THR A 4 -7.75 -7.04 12.76
N TYR A 5 -8.64 -6.53 11.90
CA TYR A 5 -8.47 -6.67 10.45
C TYR A 5 -7.31 -5.84 9.92
N ARG A 6 -7.10 -4.63 10.44
CA ARG A 6 -5.93 -3.81 10.06
C ARG A 6 -4.61 -4.50 10.41
N ARG A 7 -4.52 -5.09 11.60
CA ARG A 7 -3.34 -5.87 12.02
C ARG A 7 -3.12 -7.10 11.13
N ALA A 8 -4.18 -7.83 10.81
CA ALA A 8 -4.10 -9.00 9.94
C ALA A 8 -3.67 -8.66 8.50
N LEU A 9 -4.07 -7.48 8.02
CA LEU A 9 -3.63 -6.93 6.73
C LEU A 9 -2.19 -6.36 6.78
N GLY A 10 -1.52 -6.39 7.93
CA GLY A 10 -0.15 -5.89 8.08
C GLY A 10 -0.04 -4.36 8.06
N LEU A 11 -1.13 -3.63 8.31
CA LEU A 11 -1.13 -2.17 8.32
C LEU A 11 -0.45 -1.63 9.59
N GLY A 12 0.45 -0.67 9.41
CA GLY A 12 0.96 0.14 10.51
C GLY A 12 -0.15 0.96 11.19
N THR A 13 0.09 1.44 12.41
CA THR A 13 -0.89 2.21 13.21
C THR A 13 -1.46 3.38 12.41
N ASP A 14 -0.58 4.16 11.78
CA ASP A 14 -0.94 5.39 11.08
C ASP A 14 -1.16 5.22 9.58
N GLN A 15 -0.81 4.06 9.02
CA GLN A 15 -0.89 3.79 7.59
C GLN A 15 -2.34 3.71 7.12
N LYS A 16 -2.69 4.43 6.06
CA LYS A 16 -4.06 4.51 5.55
C LYS A 16 -4.33 3.44 4.50
N LEU A 17 -5.48 2.76 4.59
CA LEU A 17 -5.94 1.82 3.59
C LEU A 17 -6.97 2.48 2.66
N ILE A 18 -6.65 2.51 1.36
CA ILE A 18 -7.56 2.95 0.31
C ILE A 18 -8.15 1.72 -0.38
N VAL A 19 -9.47 1.68 -0.48
CA VAL A 19 -10.19 0.63 -1.22
C VAL A 19 -10.68 1.21 -2.54
N LEU A 20 -10.18 0.69 -3.66
CA LEU A 20 -10.73 0.97 -4.98
C LEU A 20 -11.86 0.00 -5.24
N SER A 21 -13.07 0.46 -5.55
CA SER A 21 -14.17 -0.42 -5.90
C SER A 21 -14.69 -0.13 -7.30
N SER A 22 -14.77 -1.20 -8.09
CA SER A 22 -15.30 -1.16 -9.44
C SER A 22 -16.45 -2.15 -9.58
N THR A 23 -17.59 -1.68 -10.09
CA THR A 23 -18.58 -2.55 -10.72
C THR A 23 -18.02 -3.10 -12.03
N TRP A 24 -18.89 -3.52 -12.94
CA TRP A 24 -18.54 -4.02 -14.26
C TRP A 24 -19.41 -3.33 -15.30
N GLY A 25 -19.01 -3.42 -16.57
CA GLY A 25 -19.68 -2.74 -17.67
C GLY A 25 -19.05 -1.37 -18.00
N PRO A 26 -19.55 -0.71 -19.05
CA PRO A 26 -18.85 0.42 -19.67
C PRO A 26 -18.74 1.66 -18.76
N ASP A 27 -19.65 1.82 -17.79
CA ASP A 27 -19.66 2.96 -16.86
C ASP A 27 -18.92 2.68 -15.53
N SER A 28 -18.30 1.50 -15.40
CA SER A 28 -17.55 1.11 -14.19
C SER A 28 -16.16 1.74 -14.14
N LEU A 29 -15.62 1.89 -12.93
CA LEU A 29 -14.32 2.53 -12.68
C LEU A 29 -13.22 1.96 -13.56
N LEU A 30 -13.03 0.64 -13.58
CA LEU A 30 -11.96 0.01 -14.35
C LEU A 30 -12.22 0.03 -15.87
N ALA A 31 -13.46 0.22 -16.32
CA ALA A 31 -13.76 0.36 -17.74
C ALA A 31 -13.47 1.78 -18.23
N THR A 32 -13.79 2.80 -17.43
CA THR A 32 -13.61 4.20 -17.81
C THR A 32 -12.20 4.72 -17.54
N ASN A 33 -11.54 4.21 -16.50
CA ASN A 33 -10.18 4.58 -16.13
C ASN A 33 -9.41 3.34 -15.60
N PRO A 34 -8.92 2.46 -16.50
CA PRO A 34 -8.17 1.27 -16.12
C PRO A 34 -6.82 1.59 -15.43
N ASP A 35 -6.26 2.77 -15.65
CA ASP A 35 -4.96 3.18 -15.11
C ASP A 35 -5.06 3.79 -13.70
N LEU A 36 -6.28 4.09 -13.21
CA LEU A 36 -6.49 4.70 -11.90
C LEU A 36 -5.81 3.96 -10.73
N PRO A 37 -5.80 2.61 -10.65
CA PRO A 37 -5.07 1.91 -9.60
C PRO A 37 -3.58 2.26 -9.57
N LEU A 38 -2.94 2.31 -10.73
CA LEU A 38 -1.52 2.68 -10.86
C LEU A 38 -1.30 4.16 -10.57
N ALA A 39 -2.16 5.04 -11.10
CA ALA A 39 -2.09 6.47 -10.85
C ALA A 39 -2.17 6.79 -9.36
N LEU A 40 -3.09 6.14 -8.64
CA LEU A 40 -3.22 6.29 -7.18
C LEU A 40 -1.98 5.76 -6.43
N ALA A 41 -1.48 4.58 -6.79
CA ALA A 41 -0.31 3.98 -6.15
C ALA A 41 0.96 4.82 -6.34
N THR A 42 1.16 5.36 -7.54
CA THR A 42 2.30 6.20 -7.85
C THR A 42 2.18 7.61 -7.27
N ALA A 43 0.96 8.12 -7.04
CA ALA A 43 0.74 9.43 -6.42
C ALA A 43 0.98 9.43 -4.90
N LEU A 44 0.71 8.32 -4.22
CA LEU A 44 0.73 8.22 -2.75
C LEU A 44 2.05 7.61 -2.21
N PRO A 45 2.61 8.12 -1.10
CA PRO A 45 3.78 7.51 -0.49
C PRO A 45 3.50 6.09 0.04
N SER A 46 4.37 5.14 -0.30
CA SER A 46 4.24 3.73 0.07
C SER A 46 4.17 3.52 1.58
N ASP A 47 4.84 4.33 2.39
CA ASP A 47 4.83 4.14 3.85
C ASP A 47 3.60 4.73 4.54
N GLU A 48 2.92 5.66 3.88
CA GLU A 48 1.70 6.30 4.40
C GLU A 48 0.43 5.58 3.94
N PHE A 49 0.44 4.95 2.75
CA PHE A 49 -0.75 4.40 2.12
C PHE A 49 -0.58 2.94 1.66
N ARG A 50 -1.68 2.18 1.74
CA ARG A 50 -1.88 0.88 1.09
C ARG A 50 -3.15 0.93 0.27
N ILE A 51 -3.17 0.21 -0.85
CA ILE A 51 -4.30 0.21 -1.77
C ILE A 51 -4.74 -1.23 -1.99
N THR A 52 -6.05 -1.47 -2.00
CA THR A 52 -6.62 -2.76 -2.40
C THR A 52 -7.82 -2.58 -3.32
N LEU A 53 -8.00 -3.53 -4.24
CA LEU A 53 -9.06 -3.52 -5.22
C LEU A 53 -10.23 -4.42 -4.81
N ALA A 54 -11.43 -3.87 -4.81
CA ALA A 54 -12.71 -4.57 -4.71
C ALA A 54 -13.35 -4.61 -6.10
N MET A 55 -12.89 -5.55 -6.93
CA MET A 55 -13.33 -5.74 -8.31
C MET A 55 -14.55 -6.65 -8.40
N HIS A 56 -15.55 -6.26 -9.20
CA HIS A 56 -16.72 -7.10 -9.42
C HIS A 56 -16.34 -8.45 -10.09
N PRO A 57 -16.89 -9.59 -9.63
CA PRO A 57 -16.53 -10.93 -10.13
C PRO A 57 -16.73 -11.10 -11.65
N ASN A 58 -17.70 -10.40 -12.23
CA ASN A 58 -17.96 -10.47 -13.67
C ASN A 58 -16.79 -9.96 -14.54
N ILE A 59 -15.91 -9.10 -14.02
CA ILE A 59 -14.75 -8.62 -14.79
C ILE A 59 -13.82 -9.79 -15.11
N ALA A 60 -13.43 -10.57 -14.09
CA ALA A 60 -12.59 -11.75 -14.28
C ALA A 60 -13.33 -12.87 -15.03
N ALA A 61 -14.65 -12.99 -14.87
CA ALA A 61 -15.43 -13.97 -15.62
C ALA A 61 -15.47 -13.66 -17.12
N TYR A 62 -15.53 -12.38 -17.50
CA TYR A 62 -15.58 -11.95 -18.90
C TYR A 62 -14.18 -11.91 -19.55
N HIS A 63 -13.18 -11.37 -18.85
CA HIS A 63 -11.83 -11.18 -19.40
C HIS A 63 -10.86 -12.32 -19.09
N SER A 64 -11.23 -13.33 -18.30
CA SER A 64 -10.31 -14.29 -17.68
C SER A 64 -9.42 -13.68 -16.59
N ARG A 65 -9.02 -14.51 -15.62
CA ARG A 65 -8.12 -14.08 -14.53
C ARG A 65 -6.73 -13.67 -15.03
N TRP A 66 -6.23 -14.34 -16.07
CA TRP A 66 -4.90 -14.06 -16.63
C TRP A 66 -4.86 -12.66 -17.26
N GLN A 67 -5.82 -12.35 -18.14
CA GLN A 67 -5.87 -11.03 -18.79
C GLN A 67 -6.03 -9.89 -17.77
N VAL A 68 -6.85 -10.09 -16.74
CA VAL A 68 -7.01 -9.10 -15.66
C VAL A 68 -5.69 -8.92 -14.88
N ALA A 69 -4.98 -10.01 -14.59
CA ALA A 69 -3.69 -9.93 -13.93
C ALA A 69 -2.66 -9.16 -14.77
N GLU A 70 -2.63 -9.37 -16.10
CA GLU A 70 -1.78 -8.60 -17.01
C GLU A 70 -2.15 -7.11 -17.02
N TYR A 71 -3.44 -6.77 -17.08
CA TYR A 71 -3.89 -5.37 -17.02
C TYR A 71 -3.53 -4.66 -15.71
N LEU A 72 -3.51 -5.40 -14.60
CA LEU A 72 -3.19 -4.87 -13.28
C LEU A 72 -1.72 -5.08 -12.88
N ALA A 73 -0.87 -5.59 -13.77
CA ALA A 73 0.49 -6.02 -13.42
C ALA A 73 1.35 -4.87 -12.88
N ASP A 74 1.30 -3.69 -13.53
CA ASP A 74 2.02 -2.50 -13.06
C ASP A 74 1.46 -1.99 -11.73
N ALA A 75 0.14 -1.95 -11.58
CA ALA A 75 -0.49 -1.54 -10.32
C ALA A 75 -0.12 -2.51 -9.17
N ALA A 76 -0.11 -3.81 -9.43
CA ALA A 76 0.26 -4.83 -8.46
C ALA A 76 1.73 -4.71 -8.02
N ARG A 77 2.65 -4.46 -8.97
CA ARG A 77 4.06 -4.17 -8.67
C ARG A 77 4.21 -2.89 -7.85
N ALA A 78 3.43 -1.86 -8.19
CA ALA A 78 3.33 -0.62 -7.42
C ALA A 78 2.65 -0.77 -6.05
N GLY A 79 2.28 -1.99 -5.63
CA GLY A 79 1.77 -2.30 -4.30
C GLY A 79 0.25 -2.28 -4.17
N VAL A 80 -0.50 -2.20 -5.27
CA VAL A 80 -1.96 -2.40 -5.25
C VAL A 80 -2.28 -3.87 -5.01
N HIS A 81 -2.95 -4.17 -3.91
CA HIS A 81 -3.39 -5.53 -3.63
C HIS A 81 -4.64 -5.89 -4.44
N VAL A 82 -4.49 -6.84 -5.36
CA VAL A 82 -5.59 -7.50 -6.08
C VAL A 82 -5.97 -8.76 -5.31
N PRO A 83 -7.16 -8.83 -4.67
CA PRO A 83 -7.52 -9.99 -3.85
C PRO A 83 -7.76 -11.25 -4.67
N ASP A 84 -7.38 -12.40 -4.10
CA ASP A 84 -7.62 -13.72 -4.68
C ASP A 84 -9.11 -14.11 -4.63
N SER A 85 -9.83 -13.62 -3.62
CA SER A 85 -11.23 -13.91 -3.37
C SER A 85 -12.10 -12.67 -3.62
N VAL A 86 -13.20 -12.89 -4.35
CA VAL A 86 -14.21 -11.87 -4.66
C VAL A 86 -14.95 -11.33 -3.44
N ASP A 87 -14.68 -11.89 -2.27
CA ASP A 87 -15.36 -11.68 -1.01
C ASP A 87 -14.49 -10.91 0.01
N ASP A 88 -13.22 -10.65 -0.33
CA ASP A 88 -12.23 -10.00 0.54
C ASP A 88 -12.51 -8.50 0.72
N TRP A 89 -13.27 -7.90 -0.20
CA TRP A 89 -13.72 -6.51 -0.08
C TRP A 89 -14.43 -6.25 1.25
N ARG A 90 -15.13 -7.24 1.81
CA ARG A 90 -15.88 -7.11 3.07
C ARG A 90 -14.96 -6.75 4.24
N VAL A 91 -13.79 -7.38 4.31
CA VAL A 91 -12.78 -7.07 5.33
C VAL A 91 -12.08 -5.76 5.00
N ALA A 92 -11.77 -5.52 3.72
CA ALA A 92 -11.11 -4.32 3.26
C ALA A 92 -11.89 -3.04 3.65
N ILE A 93 -13.20 -2.99 3.41
CA ILE A 93 -14.01 -1.81 3.75
C ILE A 93 -14.16 -1.61 5.26
N ILE A 94 -14.06 -2.65 6.09
CA ILE A 94 -14.03 -2.46 7.56
C ILE A 94 -12.69 -1.87 8.01
N ALA A 95 -11.60 -2.21 7.32
CA ALA A 95 -10.24 -1.74 7.61
C ALA A 95 -9.91 -0.39 6.98
N ALA A 96 -10.69 0.06 6.01
CA ALA A 96 -10.45 1.23 5.17
C ALA A 96 -10.33 2.54 5.95
N ASP A 97 -9.62 3.49 5.36
CA ASP A 97 -9.60 4.91 5.71
C ASP A 97 -10.25 5.75 4.61
N LEU A 98 -10.33 5.25 3.37
CA LEU A 98 -11.06 5.87 2.26
C LEU A 98 -11.52 4.80 1.27
N THR A 99 -12.67 5.00 0.63
CA THR A 99 -13.08 4.22 -0.54
C THR A 99 -13.18 5.11 -1.77
N VAL A 100 -12.53 4.70 -2.85
CA VAL A 100 -12.68 5.32 -4.18
C VAL A 100 -13.57 4.38 -4.99
N SER A 101 -14.76 4.83 -5.39
CA SER A 101 -15.80 3.94 -5.95
C SER A 101 -16.43 4.51 -7.22
N ASP A 102 -17.10 3.65 -7.96
CA ASP A 102 -18.16 4.01 -8.91
C ASP A 102 -19.56 3.81 -8.28
N HIS A 103 -20.56 3.47 -9.09
CA HIS A 103 -21.96 3.23 -8.70
C HIS A 103 -22.25 1.90 -7.99
N GLY A 104 -21.20 1.20 -7.52
CA GLY A 104 -21.34 -0.09 -6.84
C GLY A 104 -21.85 -0.05 -5.40
N SER A 105 -22.42 -1.18 -4.96
CA SER A 105 -22.88 -1.37 -3.58
C SER A 105 -21.75 -1.41 -2.56
N VAL A 106 -20.53 -1.77 -2.95
CA VAL A 106 -19.36 -1.79 -2.05
C VAL A 106 -19.02 -0.38 -1.55
N GLY A 107 -19.01 0.63 -2.43
CA GLY A 107 -18.85 2.03 -2.03
C GLY A 107 -19.95 2.51 -1.10
N PHE A 108 -21.20 2.12 -1.38
CA PHE A 108 -22.34 2.40 -0.50
C PHE A 108 -22.20 1.74 0.87
N TYR A 109 -21.83 0.45 0.95
CA TYR A 109 -21.61 -0.24 2.22
C TYR A 109 -20.45 0.34 3.01
N SER A 110 -19.36 0.72 2.33
CA SER A 110 -18.23 1.40 2.97
C SER A 110 -18.66 2.72 3.60
N THR A 111 -19.48 3.50 2.87
CA THR A 111 -20.06 4.74 3.38
C THR A 111 -21.00 4.49 4.56
N ALA A 112 -21.83 3.43 4.50
CA ALA A 112 -22.72 3.04 5.59
C ALA A 112 -21.96 2.58 6.85
N LEU A 113 -20.71 2.10 6.70
CA LEU A 113 -19.79 1.85 7.82
C LEU A 113 -19.13 3.11 8.38
N GLY A 114 -19.41 4.27 7.78
CA GLY A 114 -18.90 5.58 8.20
C GLY A 114 -17.57 5.98 7.56
N ASN A 115 -17.10 5.28 6.52
CA ASN A 115 -15.87 5.66 5.81
C ASN A 115 -16.13 6.84 4.85
N PRO A 116 -15.12 7.69 4.58
CA PRO A 116 -15.20 8.66 3.50
C PRO A 116 -15.20 7.96 2.14
N ILE A 117 -15.73 8.67 1.14
CA ILE A 117 -15.82 8.20 -0.24
C ILE A 117 -15.41 9.30 -1.24
N LEU A 118 -14.68 8.91 -2.27
CA LEU A 118 -14.48 9.67 -3.51
C LEU A 118 -15.07 8.88 -4.68
N LEU A 119 -15.81 9.55 -5.55
CA LEU A 119 -16.38 8.94 -6.75
C LEU A 119 -15.38 9.08 -7.91
N ALA A 120 -14.80 7.97 -8.36
CA ALA A 120 -14.03 7.93 -9.60
C ALA A 120 -14.95 8.10 -10.82
N THR A 121 -16.15 7.51 -10.75
CA THR A 121 -17.21 7.67 -11.72
C THR A 121 -18.54 7.79 -10.98
N ALA A 122 -19.52 8.50 -11.55
CA ALA A 122 -20.86 8.57 -10.97
C ALA A 122 -21.95 8.61 -12.05
N PRO A 123 -22.16 7.47 -12.74
CA PRO A 123 -23.14 7.32 -13.79
C PRO A 123 -24.54 7.15 -13.18
N ALA A 124 -25.15 8.25 -12.75
CA ALA A 124 -26.44 8.20 -12.04
C ALA A 124 -27.57 7.52 -12.86
N HIS A 125 -27.44 7.41 -14.18
CA HIS A 125 -28.39 6.72 -15.06
C HIS A 125 -28.37 5.19 -14.92
N THR A 126 -27.34 4.60 -14.30
CA THR A 126 -27.23 3.14 -14.14
C THR A 126 -27.91 2.60 -12.89
N VAL A 127 -28.49 3.49 -12.07
CA VAL A 127 -29.15 3.16 -10.81
C VAL A 127 -30.55 3.75 -10.77
N ASP A 128 -31.45 3.15 -10.00
CA ASP A 128 -32.76 3.73 -9.73
C ASP A 128 -32.58 5.11 -9.03
N PRO A 129 -33.12 6.21 -9.58
CA PRO A 129 -33.00 7.55 -8.98
C PRO A 129 -33.53 7.65 -7.54
N ALA A 130 -34.46 6.80 -7.14
CA ALA A 130 -35.00 6.75 -5.78
C ALA A 130 -34.09 5.95 -4.81
N SER A 131 -33.09 5.23 -5.32
CA SER A 131 -32.22 4.37 -4.51
C SER A 131 -31.29 5.16 -3.59
N PRO A 132 -30.85 4.55 -2.47
CA PRO A 132 -29.81 5.13 -1.63
C PRO A 132 -28.49 5.36 -2.36
N ILE A 133 -28.16 4.51 -3.35
CA ILE A 133 -26.95 4.65 -4.17
C ILE A 133 -27.05 5.91 -5.03
N ALA A 134 -28.18 6.19 -5.68
CA ALA A 134 -28.37 7.43 -6.44
C ALA A 134 -28.19 8.68 -5.56
N ARG A 135 -28.71 8.65 -4.32
CA ARG A 135 -28.50 9.74 -3.35
C ARG A 135 -27.02 9.92 -3.00
N LEU A 136 -26.28 8.83 -2.84
CA LEU A 136 -24.83 8.87 -2.60
C LEU A 136 -24.08 9.46 -3.80
N LEU A 137 -24.37 8.98 -5.02
CA LEU A 137 -23.73 9.47 -6.26
C LEU A 137 -23.92 10.97 -6.48
N ASN A 138 -25.05 11.52 -6.04
CA ASN A 138 -25.37 12.94 -6.17
C ASN A 138 -24.79 13.82 -5.06
N SER A 139 -24.26 13.24 -3.97
CA SER A 139 -23.79 13.99 -2.79
C SER A 139 -22.30 13.84 -2.49
N ALA A 140 -21.69 12.73 -2.93
CA ALA A 140 -20.29 12.47 -2.69
C ALA A 140 -19.36 13.26 -3.64
N PRO A 141 -18.18 13.69 -3.14
CA PRO A 141 -17.19 14.37 -3.97
C PRO A 141 -16.65 13.42 -5.05
N ARG A 142 -16.31 13.99 -6.20
CA ARG A 142 -15.69 13.27 -7.32
C ARG A 142 -14.19 13.41 -7.25
N LEU A 143 -13.48 12.36 -7.65
CA LEU A 143 -12.04 12.43 -7.89
C LEU A 143 -11.81 13.18 -9.21
N ASP A 144 -10.92 14.16 -9.17
CA ASP A 144 -10.41 14.84 -10.36
C ASP A 144 -9.06 14.21 -10.73
N ASP A 145 -9.06 13.37 -11.76
CA ASP A 145 -7.89 12.64 -12.24
C ASP A 145 -6.80 13.57 -12.83
N SER A 146 -7.15 14.82 -13.17
CA SER A 146 -6.21 15.82 -13.68
C SER A 146 -5.53 16.64 -12.58
N GLY A 147 -6.08 16.59 -11.36
CA GLY A 147 -5.60 17.33 -10.20
C GLY A 147 -4.55 16.57 -9.38
N ASP A 148 -4.18 17.15 -8.23
CA ASP A 148 -3.31 16.48 -7.26
C ASP A 148 -4.09 15.39 -6.51
N ILE A 149 -3.98 14.16 -6.99
CA ILE A 149 -4.62 12.96 -6.41
C ILE A 149 -4.25 12.81 -4.92
N ALA A 150 -2.99 13.04 -4.55
CA ALA A 150 -2.54 12.86 -3.17
C ALA A 150 -3.17 13.90 -2.23
N ALA A 151 -3.30 15.15 -2.68
CA ALA A 151 -3.99 16.19 -1.92
C ALA A 151 -5.50 15.91 -1.80
N GLN A 152 -6.14 15.39 -2.85
CA GLN A 152 -7.55 15.01 -2.82
C GLN A 152 -7.82 13.87 -1.84
N VAL A 153 -6.98 12.82 -1.86
CA VAL A 153 -7.08 11.68 -0.94
C VAL A 153 -6.92 12.13 0.52
N ARG A 154 -5.88 12.93 0.83
CA ARG A 154 -5.68 13.43 2.20
C ARG A 154 -6.87 14.26 2.67
N ARG A 155 -7.32 15.20 1.84
CA ARG A 155 -8.50 16.03 2.15
C ARG A 155 -9.75 15.19 2.43
N ALA A 156 -10.01 14.18 1.58
CA ALA A 156 -11.17 13.31 1.76
C ALA A 156 -11.13 12.53 3.08
N ILE A 157 -9.94 12.20 3.58
CA ILE A 157 -9.74 11.53 4.88
C ILE A 157 -9.83 12.53 6.04
N ASP A 158 -9.08 13.63 5.96
CA ASP A 158 -8.87 14.58 7.06
C ASP A 158 -10.12 15.45 7.33
N GLU A 159 -10.88 15.79 6.28
CA GLU A 159 -12.10 16.60 6.38
C GLU A 159 -13.37 15.75 6.49
N HIS A 160 -13.24 14.43 6.69
CA HIS A 160 -14.40 13.53 6.75
C HIS A 160 -15.23 13.75 8.01
N ASP A 161 -16.51 14.08 7.81
CA ASP A 161 -17.53 14.03 8.85
C ASP A 161 -18.28 12.69 8.76
N THR A 162 -18.15 11.85 9.79
CA THR A 162 -18.87 10.57 9.90
C THR A 162 -20.41 10.73 9.85
N GLY A 163 -20.94 11.90 10.21
CA GLY A 163 -22.37 12.22 10.12
C GLY A 163 -22.86 12.52 8.71
N ARG A 164 -21.96 12.91 7.79
CA ARG A 164 -22.29 13.41 6.45
C ARG A 164 -23.24 12.51 5.66
N TYR A 165 -23.05 11.20 5.77
CA TYR A 165 -23.83 10.20 5.02
C TYR A 165 -24.73 9.34 5.91
N ALA A 166 -24.89 9.67 7.20
CA ALA A 166 -25.65 8.85 8.14
C ALA A 166 -27.10 8.60 7.68
N ALA A 167 -27.77 9.63 7.13
CA ALA A 167 -29.13 9.50 6.61
C ALA A 167 -29.22 8.61 5.36
N ILE A 168 -28.19 8.58 4.52
CA ILE A 168 -28.12 7.69 3.34
C ILE A 168 -27.81 6.26 3.81
N GLY A 169 -26.87 6.09 4.74
CA GLY A 169 -26.52 4.79 5.32
C GLY A 169 -27.68 4.15 6.10
N ALA A 170 -28.54 4.94 6.74
CA ALA A 170 -29.75 4.43 7.41
C ALA A 170 -30.73 3.73 6.44
N LEU A 171 -30.61 3.98 5.13
CA LEU A 171 -31.43 3.32 4.10
C LEU A 171 -30.87 1.95 3.67
N THR A 172 -29.74 1.49 4.22
CA THR A 172 -29.18 0.17 3.90
C THR A 172 -30.14 -0.97 4.25
N THR A 173 -30.90 -0.84 5.34
CA THR A 173 -31.92 -1.81 5.74
C THR A 173 -33.02 -1.15 6.54
N SER A 174 -34.27 -1.54 6.30
CA SER A 174 -35.42 -1.05 7.04
C SER A 174 -35.52 -1.60 8.47
N ILE A 175 -34.87 -2.74 8.75
CA ILE A 175 -34.92 -3.42 10.06
C ILE A 175 -33.53 -3.97 10.43
N PRO A 176 -32.61 -3.10 10.91
CA PRO A 176 -31.26 -3.49 11.31
C PRO A 176 -31.24 -4.68 12.28
N GLY A 177 -30.31 -5.61 12.08
CA GLY A 177 -30.13 -6.79 12.95
C GLY A 177 -31.14 -7.92 12.80
N SER A 178 -32.23 -7.73 12.06
CA SER A 178 -33.31 -8.73 11.96
C SER A 178 -33.27 -9.59 10.70
N ALA A 179 -32.39 -9.28 9.74
CA ALA A 179 -32.35 -9.93 8.43
C ALA A 179 -32.25 -11.46 8.52
N ALA A 180 -31.38 -11.98 9.39
CA ALA A 180 -31.17 -13.43 9.53
C ALA A 180 -32.44 -14.17 9.98
N ALA A 181 -33.18 -13.60 10.94
CA ALA A 181 -34.42 -14.18 11.43
C ALA A 181 -35.52 -14.09 10.36
N LEU A 182 -35.72 -12.91 9.78
CA LEU A 182 -36.76 -12.66 8.78
C LEU A 182 -36.57 -13.52 7.53
N LEU A 183 -35.34 -13.61 7.01
CA LEU A 183 -35.02 -14.45 5.85
C LEU A 183 -35.23 -15.93 6.17
N ARG A 184 -34.79 -16.40 7.34
CA ARG A 184 -35.00 -17.80 7.74
C ARG A 184 -36.49 -18.12 7.83
N THR A 185 -37.28 -17.31 8.52
CA THR A 185 -38.74 -17.49 8.60
C THR A 185 -39.39 -17.51 7.22
N ALA A 186 -38.98 -16.61 6.32
CA ALA A 186 -39.49 -16.55 4.95
C ALA A 186 -39.13 -17.81 4.14
N MET A 187 -37.89 -18.28 4.24
CA MET A 187 -37.42 -19.49 3.55
C MET A 187 -38.14 -20.74 4.04
N TYR A 188 -38.25 -20.95 5.36
CA TYR A 188 -38.94 -22.12 5.92
C TYR A 188 -40.43 -22.14 5.56
N ARG A 189 -41.09 -20.97 5.60
CA ARG A 189 -42.47 -20.82 5.12
C ARG A 189 -42.60 -21.16 3.63
N ALA A 190 -41.68 -20.69 2.80
CA ALA A 190 -41.71 -20.96 1.36
C ALA A 190 -41.50 -22.45 1.02
N MET A 191 -40.78 -23.19 1.87
CA MET A 191 -40.56 -24.63 1.74
C MET A 191 -41.66 -25.49 2.38
N ASP A 192 -42.65 -24.88 3.06
CA ASP A 192 -43.64 -25.58 3.88
C ASP A 192 -43.01 -26.48 4.96
N LEU A 193 -41.95 -25.98 5.61
CA LEU A 193 -41.23 -26.68 6.66
C LEU A 193 -41.32 -25.92 8.00
N PRO A 194 -41.33 -26.62 9.15
CA PRO A 194 -41.26 -25.97 10.45
C PRO A 194 -39.90 -25.29 10.64
N GLU A 195 -39.91 -24.04 11.13
CA GLU A 195 -38.68 -23.32 11.45
C GLU A 195 -38.00 -23.92 12.71
N PRO A 196 -36.67 -24.11 12.71
CA PRO A 196 -35.94 -24.55 13.90
C PRO A 196 -36.09 -23.59 15.07
N ALA A 197 -36.33 -24.13 16.27
CA ALA A 197 -36.49 -23.34 17.50
C ALA A 197 -35.22 -22.57 17.94
N ARG A 198 -34.03 -23.01 17.49
CA ARG A 198 -32.77 -22.31 17.77
C ARG A 198 -32.70 -20.98 17.00
N PRO A 199 -32.10 -19.90 17.54
CA PRO A 199 -31.89 -18.66 16.80
C PRO A 199 -31.04 -18.84 15.52
N PRO A 200 -31.19 -17.96 14.51
CA PRO A 200 -30.31 -17.98 13.35
C PRO A 200 -28.90 -17.55 13.77
N ALA A 201 -27.89 -18.26 13.29
CA ALA A 201 -26.50 -17.94 13.57
C ALA A 201 -25.91 -17.10 12.43
N LEU A 202 -25.17 -16.05 12.79
CA LEU A 202 -24.34 -15.28 11.87
C LEU A 202 -22.87 -15.57 12.17
N THR A 203 -22.06 -15.71 11.13
CA THR A 203 -20.62 -15.90 11.27
C THR A 203 -19.89 -14.59 11.04
N THR A 204 -18.88 -14.31 11.86
CA THR A 204 -17.97 -13.19 11.63
C THR A 204 -17.18 -13.39 10.35
N LEU A 205 -16.73 -12.30 9.73
CA LEU A 205 -15.84 -12.41 8.58
C LEU A 205 -14.50 -13.04 8.99
N PRO A 206 -13.92 -13.89 8.14
CA PRO A 206 -12.63 -14.53 8.40
C PRO A 206 -11.54 -13.47 8.55
N VAL A 207 -10.57 -13.75 9.42
CA VAL A 207 -9.38 -12.91 9.56
C VAL A 207 -8.45 -13.20 8.37
N PRO A 208 -7.99 -12.18 7.61
CA PRO A 208 -7.04 -12.37 6.53
C PRO A 208 -5.80 -13.13 7.00
N GLN A 209 -5.35 -14.09 6.19
CA GLN A 209 -4.20 -14.93 6.53
C GLN A 209 -2.88 -14.36 6.00
N LYS A 210 -2.95 -13.45 5.02
CA LYS A 210 -1.79 -12.83 4.39
C LYS A 210 -1.88 -11.31 4.56
N PRO A 211 -0.79 -10.64 4.94
CA PRO A 211 -0.72 -9.19 4.93
C PRO A 211 -0.75 -8.66 3.49
N LEU A 212 -1.06 -7.38 3.34
CA LEU A 212 -0.92 -6.68 2.06
C LEU A 212 0.56 -6.60 1.69
N HIS A 213 0.86 -6.85 0.41
CA HIS A 213 2.20 -6.73 -0.13
C HIS A 213 2.63 -5.25 -0.25
N ALA A 214 3.92 -4.98 -0.11
CA ALA A 214 4.53 -3.68 -0.35
C ALA A 214 5.49 -3.77 -1.54
N PRO A 215 5.69 -2.70 -2.34
CA PRO A 215 6.62 -2.74 -3.47
C PRO A 215 8.04 -3.15 -3.06
N ASN A 216 8.76 -3.83 -3.94
CA ASN A 216 10.17 -4.17 -3.72
C ASN A 216 11.14 -3.10 -4.28
N ALA A 217 10.68 -2.30 -5.23
CA ALA A 217 11.41 -1.19 -5.81
C ALA A 217 10.75 0.16 -5.48
N HIS A 218 11.56 1.15 -5.09
CA HIS A 218 11.08 2.46 -4.68
C HIS A 218 11.87 3.60 -5.30
N MET A 219 11.16 4.61 -5.79
CA MET A 219 11.71 5.94 -5.94
C MET A 219 11.76 6.61 -4.56
N VAL A 220 12.95 6.98 -4.11
CA VAL A 220 13.19 7.54 -2.78
C VAL A 220 13.58 9.01 -2.88
N VAL A 221 12.98 9.82 -2.02
CA VAL A 221 13.33 11.23 -1.82
C VAL A 221 13.77 11.39 -0.38
N VAL A 222 14.97 11.93 -0.17
CA VAL A 222 15.52 12.23 1.17
C VAL A 222 15.55 13.74 1.34
N HIS A 223 15.14 14.19 2.52
CA HIS A 223 15.24 15.58 2.94
C HIS A 223 15.99 15.64 4.28
N MET A 224 17.08 16.39 4.32
CA MET A 224 17.81 16.65 5.57
C MET A 224 17.08 17.73 6.37
N ASP A 225 16.56 17.36 7.54
CA ASP A 225 15.90 18.29 8.46
C ASP A 225 16.94 19.03 9.35
N SER A 226 18.02 18.33 9.69
CA SER A 226 19.20 18.84 10.40
C SER A 226 20.41 17.92 10.14
N GLU A 227 21.55 18.17 10.78
CA GLU A 227 22.78 17.38 10.57
C GLU A 227 22.59 15.86 10.79
N ARG A 228 21.76 15.46 11.76
CA ARG A 228 21.54 14.04 12.14
C ARG A 228 20.08 13.59 12.07
N THR A 229 19.23 14.40 11.44
CA THR A 229 17.81 14.08 11.28
C THR A 229 17.41 14.25 9.82
N ALA A 230 16.75 13.24 9.27
CA ALA A 230 16.29 13.25 7.89
C ALA A 230 14.86 12.71 7.78
N THR A 231 14.14 13.20 6.78
CA THR A 231 12.84 12.67 6.37
C THR A 231 12.99 11.97 5.04
N VAL A 232 12.55 10.71 4.97
CA VAL A 232 12.59 9.88 3.77
C VAL A 232 11.17 9.57 3.31
N THR A 233 10.87 9.91 2.06
CA THR A 233 9.60 9.59 1.41
C THR A 233 9.85 8.61 0.28
N ARG A 234 9.09 7.51 0.26
CA ARG A 234 9.22 6.47 -0.76
C ARG A 234 7.93 6.34 -1.56
N TYR A 235 8.08 6.22 -2.86
CA TYR A 235 7.01 5.91 -3.81
C TYR A 235 7.37 4.61 -4.54
N PRO A 236 6.42 3.83 -5.06
CA PRO A 236 6.75 2.70 -5.93
C PRO A 236 7.59 3.16 -7.13
N ALA A 237 8.52 2.31 -7.59
CA ALA A 237 9.42 2.63 -8.70
C ALA A 237 8.68 3.00 -10.00
N GLU A 238 7.47 2.47 -10.20
CA GLU A 238 6.58 2.79 -11.31
C GLU A 238 6.30 4.31 -11.44
N ARG A 239 6.46 5.08 -10.36
CA ARG A 239 6.37 6.54 -10.39
C ARG A 239 7.39 7.18 -11.33
N LEU A 240 8.56 6.58 -11.51
CA LEU A 240 9.58 7.06 -12.45
C LEU A 240 9.12 6.99 -13.90
N SER A 241 8.17 6.10 -14.21
CA SER A 241 7.59 5.96 -15.55
C SER A 241 6.41 6.89 -15.80
N THR A 242 5.76 7.41 -14.75
CA THR A 242 4.51 8.17 -14.86
C THR A 242 4.63 9.64 -14.50
N ALA A 243 5.64 10.04 -13.71
CA ALA A 243 5.79 11.39 -13.20
C ALA A 243 7.11 12.05 -13.62
N HIS A 244 7.06 13.35 -13.93
CA HIS A 244 8.26 14.17 -13.99
C HIS A 244 8.76 14.39 -12.55
N THR A 245 9.99 13.97 -12.26
CA THR A 245 10.69 14.35 -11.04
C THR A 245 10.97 15.85 -11.15
N ASN A 246 10.07 16.70 -10.62
CA ASN A 246 10.13 18.17 -10.74
C ASN A 246 11.39 18.77 -10.05
N GLY A 247 12.60 18.46 -10.55
CA GLY A 247 13.90 18.86 -10.01
C GLY A 247 14.25 18.29 -8.64
N ARG A 248 13.38 17.51 -7.99
CA ARG A 248 13.69 16.88 -6.69
C ARG A 248 14.73 15.79 -6.91
N ARG A 249 15.85 15.89 -6.18
CA ARG A 249 16.83 14.80 -6.11
C ARG A 249 16.14 13.57 -5.54
N SER A 250 16.14 12.51 -6.34
CA SER A 250 15.60 11.20 -6.01
C SER A 250 16.54 10.13 -6.52
N HIS A 251 16.46 8.96 -5.92
CA HIS A 251 17.21 7.79 -6.35
C HIS A 251 16.33 6.54 -6.31
N LEU A 252 16.75 5.49 -6.99
CA LEU A 252 16.06 4.21 -7.04
C LEU A 252 16.66 3.24 -6.01
N ALA A 253 15.85 2.80 -5.05
CA ALA A 253 16.20 1.78 -4.07
C ALA A 253 15.43 0.48 -4.34
N VAL A 254 16.13 -0.64 -4.51
CA VAL A 254 15.56 -1.90 -5.02
C VAL A 254 15.95 -3.07 -4.14
N GLY A 255 14.98 -3.86 -3.72
CA GLY A 255 15.21 -5.16 -3.07
C GLY A 255 15.59 -6.24 -4.08
N VAL A 256 16.45 -7.17 -3.68
CA VAL A 256 16.85 -8.31 -4.54
C VAL A 256 15.69 -9.24 -4.93
N ASP A 257 14.57 -9.18 -4.19
CA ASP A 257 13.34 -9.92 -4.50
C ASP A 257 12.48 -9.21 -5.59
N GLU A 258 12.96 -8.10 -6.16
CA GLU A 258 12.31 -7.43 -7.28
C GLU A 258 12.41 -8.31 -8.56
N PRO A 259 11.27 -8.76 -9.13
CA PRO A 259 11.30 -9.61 -10.32
C PRO A 259 11.73 -8.89 -11.60
N GLN A 260 11.66 -7.56 -11.65
CA GLN A 260 12.01 -6.82 -12.86
C GLN A 260 13.50 -6.48 -12.94
N ILE A 261 14.17 -7.12 -13.90
CA ILE A 261 15.59 -6.88 -14.22
C ILE A 261 15.86 -5.38 -14.45
N ARG A 262 14.98 -4.65 -15.14
CA ARG A 262 15.16 -3.22 -15.41
C ARG A 262 15.37 -2.37 -14.15
N TRP A 263 14.71 -2.74 -13.04
CA TRP A 263 14.85 -2.03 -11.77
C TRP A 263 16.14 -2.42 -11.06
N LEU A 264 16.47 -3.71 -11.04
CA LEU A 264 17.74 -4.20 -10.49
C LEU A 264 18.96 -3.56 -11.21
N GLU A 265 18.94 -3.47 -12.54
CA GLU A 265 20.02 -2.89 -13.34
C GLU A 265 20.15 -1.37 -13.19
N SER A 266 19.07 -0.69 -12.77
CA SER A 266 19.02 0.77 -12.61
C SER A 266 19.12 1.22 -11.15
N ALA A 267 19.31 0.29 -10.20
CA ALA A 267 19.30 0.61 -8.78
C ALA A 267 20.48 1.52 -8.40
N ASP A 268 20.20 2.65 -7.75
CA ASP A 268 21.20 3.45 -7.04
C ASP A 268 21.55 2.81 -5.69
N VAL A 269 20.55 2.18 -5.07
CA VAL A 269 20.66 1.48 -3.78
C VAL A 269 20.11 0.06 -3.93
N LEU A 270 20.94 -0.96 -3.73
CA LEU A 270 20.49 -2.37 -3.73
C LEU A 270 20.35 -2.91 -2.30
N ILE A 271 19.21 -3.54 -2.02
CA ILE A 271 18.86 -4.07 -0.69
C ILE A 271 18.82 -5.60 -0.76
N GLY A 272 19.84 -6.23 -0.18
CA GLY A 272 19.97 -7.68 -0.05
C GLY A 272 19.01 -8.30 0.97
N GLY A 273 18.80 -9.61 0.81
CA GLY A 273 18.04 -10.44 1.75
C GLY A 273 18.90 -10.95 2.92
N HIS A 274 18.30 -11.76 3.79
CA HIS A 274 19.03 -12.46 4.84
C HIS A 274 19.97 -13.52 4.25
N GLY A 275 21.24 -13.48 4.65
CA GLY A 275 22.26 -14.45 4.23
C GLY A 275 23.52 -14.36 5.09
N GLY A 276 24.37 -15.38 5.01
CA GLY A 276 25.74 -15.30 5.51
C GLY A 276 26.57 -14.37 4.62
N GLU A 277 27.68 -13.83 5.15
CA GLU A 277 28.68 -13.10 4.36
C GLU A 277 28.19 -11.80 3.69
N ALA A 278 27.33 -11.03 4.37
CA ALA A 278 26.80 -9.75 3.87
C ALA A 278 27.87 -8.78 3.32
N ALA A 279 29.06 -8.76 3.93
CA ALA A 279 30.19 -7.94 3.47
C ALA A 279 30.67 -8.36 2.07
N ALA A 280 30.90 -9.66 1.85
CA ALA A 280 31.31 -10.21 0.56
C ALA A 280 30.23 -9.94 -0.51
N TRP A 281 28.96 -10.18 -0.16
CA TRP A 281 27.84 -9.90 -1.06
C TRP A 281 27.79 -8.43 -1.50
N ILE A 282 27.98 -7.47 -0.58
CA ILE A 282 28.02 -6.03 -0.90
C ILE A 282 29.18 -5.74 -1.86
N THR A 283 30.40 -6.19 -1.54
CA THR A 283 31.57 -5.94 -2.37
C THR A 283 31.44 -6.51 -3.78
N GLU A 284 30.98 -7.76 -3.90
CA GLU A 284 30.76 -8.40 -5.19
C GLU A 284 29.66 -7.69 -5.99
N THR A 285 28.54 -7.34 -5.34
CA THR A 285 27.43 -6.63 -5.98
C THR A 285 27.90 -5.31 -6.61
N LEU A 286 28.60 -4.48 -5.83
CA LEU A 286 29.07 -3.17 -6.28
C LEU A 286 30.15 -3.27 -7.37
N ALA A 287 30.92 -4.35 -7.40
CA ALA A 287 31.87 -4.61 -8.48
C ALA A 287 31.18 -4.93 -9.82
N HIS A 288 30.00 -5.57 -9.78
CA HIS A 288 29.25 -5.98 -10.97
C HIS A 288 28.25 -4.91 -11.44
N LEU A 289 27.57 -4.23 -10.51
CA LEU A 289 26.56 -3.22 -10.80
C LEU A 289 27.15 -1.81 -10.73
N ARG A 290 27.79 -1.36 -11.81
CA ARG A 290 28.52 -0.07 -11.84
C ARG A 290 27.65 1.17 -11.57
N ASN A 291 26.33 1.07 -11.76
CA ASN A 291 25.39 2.16 -11.47
C ASN A 291 24.89 2.15 -10.02
N CYS A 292 25.15 1.08 -9.27
CA CYS A 292 24.77 0.95 -7.87
C CYS A 292 25.79 1.68 -6.99
N ALA A 293 25.35 2.74 -6.33
CA ALA A 293 26.20 3.54 -5.47
C ALA A 293 26.31 2.95 -4.06
N ILE A 294 25.23 2.36 -3.56
CA ILE A 294 25.16 1.77 -2.22
C ILE A 294 24.53 0.38 -2.30
N ALA A 295 25.12 -0.59 -1.60
CA ALA A 295 24.45 -1.85 -1.33
C ALA A 295 24.34 -2.08 0.18
N CYS A 296 23.23 -2.64 0.63
CA CYS A 296 23.03 -2.96 2.03
C CYS A 296 22.36 -4.31 2.21
N ALA A 297 22.69 -5.02 3.29
CA ALA A 297 22.07 -6.28 3.63
C ALA A 297 22.05 -6.48 5.15
N PRO A 298 21.06 -7.23 5.69
CA PRO A 298 21.11 -7.68 7.07
C PRO A 298 22.32 -8.60 7.28
N ALA A 299 23.00 -8.43 8.41
CA ALA A 299 24.14 -9.20 8.84
C ALA A 299 23.83 -9.90 10.18
N GLU A 300 24.80 -10.63 10.73
CA GLU A 300 24.61 -11.34 11.98
C GLU A 300 24.31 -10.40 13.16
N HIS A 301 23.67 -10.97 14.20
CA HIS A 301 23.40 -10.29 15.47
C HIS A 301 22.47 -9.06 15.34
N GLY A 302 21.55 -9.07 14.35
CA GLY A 302 20.56 -8.01 14.18
C GLY A 302 21.16 -6.69 13.69
N ARG A 303 22.34 -6.74 13.08
CA ARG A 303 23.00 -5.59 12.45
C ARG A 303 22.72 -5.58 10.96
N TRP A 304 22.85 -4.42 10.34
CA TRP A 304 22.90 -4.28 8.89
C TRP A 304 24.29 -3.81 8.48
N LEU A 305 24.72 -4.20 7.29
CA LEU A 305 25.87 -3.58 6.63
C LEU A 305 25.36 -2.69 5.50
N VAL A 306 25.97 -1.51 5.39
CA VAL A 306 25.74 -0.55 4.31
C VAL A 306 27.11 -0.21 3.73
N GLY A 307 27.27 -0.32 2.43
CA GLY A 307 28.57 -0.14 1.79
C GLY A 307 28.51 0.57 0.45
N ASP A 308 29.65 1.11 0.07
CA ASP A 308 29.94 1.65 -1.25
C ASP A 308 31.29 1.10 -1.74
N ALA A 309 31.82 1.64 -2.85
CA ALA A 309 33.11 1.21 -3.40
C ALA A 309 34.32 1.51 -2.50
N THR A 310 34.15 2.29 -1.43
CA THR A 310 35.23 2.76 -0.55
C THR A 310 35.25 2.07 0.81
N GLY A 311 34.14 1.49 1.27
CA GLY A 311 34.11 0.78 2.55
C GLY A 311 32.75 0.22 2.96
N LEU A 312 32.65 -0.13 4.24
CA LEU A 312 31.45 -0.68 4.88
C LEU A 312 31.18 0.04 6.20
N LEU A 313 29.90 0.24 6.50
CA LEU A 313 29.37 0.73 7.77
C LEU A 313 28.49 -0.34 8.40
N SER A 314 28.54 -0.45 9.72
CA SER A 314 27.60 -1.24 10.50
C SER A 314 26.48 -0.36 11.04
N VAL A 315 25.24 -0.76 10.80
CA VAL A 315 24.05 0.00 11.17
C VAL A 315 23.16 -0.84 12.09
N ARG A 316 22.77 -0.27 13.21
CA ARG A 316 21.89 -0.89 14.22
C ARG A 316 20.59 -0.11 14.32
N GLY A 317 19.47 -0.82 14.26
CA GLY A 317 18.13 -0.23 14.31
C GLY A 317 17.08 -1.23 13.85
N ALA A 318 15.84 -0.76 13.69
CA ALA A 318 14.80 -1.57 13.03
C ALA A 318 15.14 -1.77 11.55
N ASP A 319 14.71 -2.89 10.96
CA ASP A 319 15.04 -3.23 9.56
C ASP A 319 14.72 -2.12 8.57
N LEU A 320 13.54 -1.50 8.70
CA LEU A 320 13.19 -0.37 7.83
C LEU A 320 14.12 0.83 8.08
N GLY A 321 14.45 1.14 9.33
CA GLY A 321 15.41 2.21 9.66
C GLY A 321 16.77 2.00 8.99
N CYS A 322 17.30 0.77 9.02
CA CYS A 322 18.56 0.43 8.37
C CYS A 322 18.50 0.57 6.85
N ARG A 323 17.39 0.15 6.21
CA ARG A 323 17.17 0.33 4.76
C ARG A 323 17.05 1.81 4.39
N LEU A 324 16.34 2.61 5.19
CA LEU A 324 16.24 4.05 4.99
C LEU A 324 17.59 4.75 5.16
N PHE A 325 18.43 4.27 6.09
CA PHE A 325 19.79 4.78 6.25
C PHE A 325 20.67 4.50 5.02
N ALA A 326 20.50 3.38 4.31
CA ALA A 326 21.20 3.14 3.05
C ALA A 326 20.84 4.21 1.99
N SER A 327 19.56 4.57 1.86
CA SER A 327 19.10 5.67 1.01
C SER A 327 19.64 7.04 1.43
N LEU A 328 19.64 7.33 2.73
CA LEU A 328 20.24 8.55 3.27
C LEU A 328 21.75 8.60 2.97
N SER A 329 22.45 7.48 3.13
CA SER A 329 23.88 7.36 2.85
C SER A 329 24.16 7.69 1.39
N ARG A 330 23.36 7.18 0.45
CA ARG A 330 23.49 7.50 -0.98
C ARG A 330 23.45 9.01 -1.22
N GLU A 331 22.49 9.72 -0.64
CA GLU A 331 22.37 11.17 -0.82
C GLU A 331 23.53 11.94 -0.19
N LEU A 332 23.94 11.62 1.04
CA LEU A 332 25.10 12.25 1.68
C LEU A 332 26.40 12.00 0.91
N ARG A 333 26.57 10.79 0.34
CA ARG A 333 27.71 10.45 -0.51
C ARG A 333 27.68 11.22 -1.84
N ALA A 334 26.50 11.42 -2.43
CA ALA A 334 26.34 12.26 -3.62
C ALA A 334 26.67 13.73 -3.35
N ASP A 335 26.53 14.19 -2.11
CA ASP A 335 26.95 15.53 -1.63
C ASP A 335 28.42 15.59 -1.17
N GLY A 336 29.16 14.48 -1.25
CA GLY A 336 30.59 14.42 -1.00
C GLY A 336 31.01 14.10 0.43
N ALA A 337 30.09 13.73 1.33
CA ALA A 337 30.43 13.30 2.69
C ALA A 337 31.27 12.01 2.66
N ALA A 338 32.26 11.87 3.54
CA ALA A 338 32.99 10.62 3.74
C ALA A 338 32.22 9.68 4.68
N PHE A 339 32.52 8.37 4.67
CA PHE A 339 31.86 7.43 5.59
C PHE A 339 32.10 7.73 7.08
N ASP A 340 33.25 8.29 7.42
CA ASP A 340 33.53 8.72 8.79
C ASP A 340 32.56 9.82 9.25
N ASP A 341 32.08 10.67 8.32
CA ASP A 341 31.08 11.71 8.62
C ASP A 341 29.71 11.09 8.96
N LEU A 342 29.43 9.89 8.46
CA LEU A 342 28.16 9.19 8.65
C LEU A 342 28.07 8.45 9.99
N LEU A 343 29.18 8.30 10.73
CA LEU A 343 29.21 7.64 12.04
C LEU A 343 28.37 8.38 13.08
N GLY A 344 27.82 7.63 14.04
CA GLY A 344 27.04 8.17 15.15
C GLY A 344 25.55 7.86 15.08
N GLU A 345 24.74 8.63 15.80
CA GLU A 345 23.30 8.43 15.89
C GLU A 345 22.54 9.27 14.86
N TRP A 346 21.54 8.66 14.24
CA TRP A 346 20.66 9.29 13.27
C TRP A 346 19.20 9.06 13.63
N ARG A 347 18.36 10.05 13.30
CA ARG A 347 16.91 9.94 13.41
C ARG A 347 16.30 10.08 12.02
N ILE A 348 15.70 9.01 11.52
CA ILE A 348 15.15 8.98 10.17
C ILE A 348 13.63 8.86 10.25
N SER A 349 12.91 9.89 9.82
CA SER A 349 11.46 9.88 9.76
C SER A 349 10.98 9.33 8.42
N CYS A 350 10.02 8.41 8.45
CA CYS A 350 9.34 7.91 7.27
C CYS A 350 7.87 7.70 7.62
N ALA A 351 6.98 8.35 6.84
CA ALA A 351 5.59 8.56 7.23
C ALA A 351 5.50 9.15 8.66
N ALA A 352 4.65 8.59 9.53
CA ALA A 352 4.47 9.04 10.91
C ALA A 352 5.48 8.44 11.91
N THR A 353 6.42 7.59 11.46
CA THR A 353 7.36 6.89 12.36
C THR A 353 8.77 7.44 12.23
N THR A 354 9.44 7.66 13.36
CA THR A 354 10.87 7.98 13.41
C THR A 354 11.67 6.75 13.83
N TYR A 355 12.66 6.40 13.02
CA TYR A 355 13.56 5.28 13.22
C TYR A 355 14.92 5.81 13.72
N PRO A 356 15.26 5.59 15.00
CA PRO A 356 16.62 5.81 15.46
C PRO A 356 17.53 4.71 14.89
N VAL A 357 18.69 5.11 14.36
CA VAL A 357 19.74 4.18 13.94
C VAL A 357 21.09 4.62 14.49
N THR A 358 21.91 3.65 14.87
CA THR A 358 23.29 3.87 15.32
C THR A 358 24.24 3.31 14.26
N VAL A 359 25.19 4.13 13.84
CA VAL A 359 26.11 3.84 12.73
C VAL A 359 27.53 3.80 13.27
N GLU A 360 28.21 2.71 12.99
CA GLU A 360 29.56 2.43 13.46
C GLU A 360 30.43 2.01 12.27
N ALA A 361 31.75 2.19 12.38
CA ALA A 361 32.66 1.59 11.43
C ALA A 361 32.44 0.08 11.45
N ALA A 362 32.30 -0.53 10.27
CA ALA A 362 32.40 -1.98 10.20
C ALA A 362 33.85 -2.33 10.60
N ALA A 363 34.06 -2.76 11.85
CA ALA A 363 35.32 -3.39 12.23
C ALA A 363 35.64 -4.49 11.20
N GLU A 364 36.92 -4.80 10.94
CA GLU A 364 37.35 -5.91 10.05
C GLU A 364 36.55 -7.19 10.37
N LEU A 365 35.38 -7.33 9.77
CA LEU A 365 34.45 -8.42 9.98
C LEU A 365 34.90 -9.47 8.98
N ASP A 366 35.47 -10.54 9.53
CA ASP A 366 36.00 -11.72 8.88
C ASP A 366 37.26 -11.53 8.03
N ARG A 367 38.42 -11.55 8.71
CA ARG A 367 39.52 -12.34 8.14
C ARG A 367 39.04 -13.80 8.13
N PRO A 368 39.05 -14.50 6.99
CA PRO A 368 38.74 -15.92 6.98
C PRO A 368 39.66 -16.61 7.98
N SER A 369 39.08 -17.32 8.94
CA SER A 369 39.86 -18.20 9.81
C SER A 369 40.57 -19.21 8.91
N SER A 370 41.86 -19.01 8.72
CA SER A 370 42.74 -19.93 8.01
C SER A 370 42.57 -21.33 8.60
N ARG A 371 42.06 -22.26 7.80
CA ARG A 371 42.22 -23.69 8.01
C ARG A 371 43.01 -24.29 6.87
#